data_AF-A0A7Y1ZHA1-F1
#
_entry.id   AF-A0A7Y1ZHA1-F1
#
_cell.length_a   1.000
_cell.length_b   1.000
_cell.length_c   1.000
_cell.angle_alpha   90.00
_cell.angle_beta   90.00
_cell.angle_gamma   90.00
#
_symmetry.space_group_name_H-M   'P 1'
#
loop_
_entity.id
_entity.type
_entity.pdbx_description
1 polymer ?
#
loop_
_entity_poly.entity_id
_entity_poly.type
_entity_poly.pdbx_seq_one_letter_code
_entity_poly.pdbx_strand_id
1 'polypeptide(L)'
;IMPVSIEGTIVRRELPLLLLGTTILLVMMLDQPLLGEAPVLTRPDGLILLLLFSIFVYITVADALGRNQDPLFQNVRELEEKLPSPAGISLRASWVYITLGILGLGLGGHMSVVYGSQFAVALGVSPVIIGMLVVGVGTSLPELVTSVIAAIRGECDLCVGNVVGSNIFNSLVVLPIAALVRPLPIPDGSLTDVAMALLATAVIVPIFIFGRARMGRITGLAFIASFVAYMWLRVNAG
;
A
#
# COMPACT_ATOMS: atom_id res chain seq x y z
N ILE A 1 13.84 -6.43 20.05
CA ILE A 1 13.47 -6.37 18.61
C ILE A 1 14.67 -5.75 17.90
N MET A 2 15.33 -6.53 17.05
CA MET A 2 16.60 -6.19 16.38
C MET A 2 16.44 -5.00 15.41
N PRO A 3 17.49 -4.17 15.22
CA PRO A 3 17.49 -3.14 14.19
C PRO A 3 17.42 -3.79 12.80
N VAL A 4 16.40 -3.42 12.05
CA VAL A 4 16.06 -3.93 10.73
C VAL A 4 16.97 -3.27 9.69
N SER A 5 17.87 -3.99 9.01
CA SER A 5 18.62 -3.47 7.85
C SER A 5 17.91 -3.87 6.56
N ILE A 6 17.61 -2.88 5.72
CA ILE A 6 16.94 -3.05 4.44
C ILE A 6 18.01 -2.95 3.36
N GLU A 7 18.31 -4.04 2.67
CA GLU A 7 19.31 -4.06 1.60
C GLU A 7 18.67 -3.79 0.22
N GLY A 8 17.34 -3.68 0.17
CA GLY A 8 16.54 -3.75 -1.05
C GLY A 8 16.79 -2.67 -2.11
N THR A 9 17.50 -3.07 -3.18
CA THR A 9 17.44 -2.51 -4.55
C THR A 9 16.00 -2.25 -5.01
N ILE A 10 15.03 -3.06 -4.54
CA ILE A 10 13.60 -2.92 -4.83
C ILE A 10 13.00 -1.65 -4.24
N VAL A 11 13.30 -1.33 -2.98
CA VAL A 11 12.74 -0.14 -2.30
C VAL A 11 13.21 1.14 -3.01
N ARG A 12 14.44 1.14 -3.51
CA ARG A 12 14.99 2.25 -4.31
C ARG A 12 14.32 2.42 -5.67
N ARG A 13 13.67 1.38 -6.21
CA ARG A 13 12.94 1.43 -7.48
C ARG A 13 11.45 1.75 -7.28
N GLU A 14 10.83 1.19 -6.25
CA GLU A 14 9.40 1.29 -6.00
C GLU A 14 8.99 2.61 -5.32
N LEU A 15 9.79 3.11 -4.36
CA LEU A 15 9.48 4.36 -3.67
C LEU A 15 9.42 5.60 -4.60
N PRO A 16 10.36 5.80 -5.55
CA PRO A 16 10.24 6.89 -6.52
C PRO A 16 8.98 6.80 -7.38
N LEU A 17 8.53 5.59 -7.72
CA LEU A 17 7.28 5.43 -8.45
C LEU A 17 6.07 5.78 -7.58
N LEU A 18 6.04 5.33 -6.33
CA LEU A 18 4.97 5.70 -5.41
C LEU A 18 4.89 7.23 -5.29
N LEU A 19 6.03 7.90 -5.18
CA LEU A 19 6.12 9.36 -5.18
C LEU A 19 5.58 9.97 -6.48
N LEU A 20 5.98 9.44 -7.64
CA LEU A 20 5.51 9.91 -8.94
C LEU A 20 4.00 9.72 -9.11
N GLY A 21 3.49 8.53 -8.80
CA GLY A 21 2.07 8.18 -8.90
C GLY A 21 1.21 9.03 -7.97
N THR A 22 1.63 9.23 -6.72
CA THR A 22 0.94 10.13 -5.78
C THR A 22 1.02 11.59 -6.21
N THR A 23 2.11 12.02 -6.84
CA THR A 23 2.23 13.37 -7.42
C THR A 23 1.25 13.57 -8.58
N ILE A 24 1.19 12.62 -9.51
CA ILE A 24 0.26 12.67 -10.65
C ILE A 24 -1.18 12.69 -10.15
N LEU A 25 -1.51 11.83 -9.18
CA LEU A 25 -2.83 11.82 -8.55
C LEU A 25 -3.15 13.18 -7.92
N LEU A 26 -2.22 13.77 -7.16
CA LEU A 26 -2.44 15.09 -6.55
C LEU A 26 -2.72 16.15 -7.61
N VAL A 27 -1.95 16.17 -8.71
CA VAL A 27 -2.15 17.12 -9.82
C VAL A 27 -3.53 16.96 -10.45
N MET A 28 -4.00 15.73 -10.67
CA MET A 28 -5.35 15.44 -11.19
C MET A 28 -6.48 15.92 -10.25
N MET A 29 -6.18 16.12 -8.96
CA MET A 29 -7.16 16.62 -8.00
C MET A 29 -7.17 18.15 -7.88
N LEU A 30 -6.26 18.86 -8.56
CA LEU A 30 -6.17 20.33 -8.51
C LEU A 30 -7.16 21.04 -9.44
N ASP A 31 -8.07 20.31 -10.09
CA ASP A 31 -9.11 20.90 -10.95
C ASP A 31 -9.98 21.92 -10.20
N GLN A 32 -10.32 21.67 -8.94
CA GLN A 32 -11.11 22.61 -8.14
C GLN A 32 -10.39 23.94 -7.86
N PRO A 33 -9.17 23.96 -7.31
CA PRO A 33 -8.45 25.22 -7.10
C PRO A 33 -8.00 25.90 -8.40
N LEU A 34 -7.79 25.17 -9.51
CA LEU A 34 -7.27 25.73 -10.77
C LEU A 34 -8.36 26.16 -11.75
N LEU A 35 -9.42 25.35 -11.91
CA LEU A 35 -10.46 25.51 -12.92
C LEU A 35 -11.82 25.89 -12.32
N GLY A 36 -11.99 25.77 -11.00
CA GLY A 36 -13.25 26.05 -10.31
C GLY A 36 -14.32 24.97 -10.51
N GLU A 37 -13.97 23.84 -11.10
CA GLU A 37 -14.88 22.70 -11.29
C GLU A 37 -14.81 21.72 -10.11
N ALA A 38 -15.88 20.95 -9.91
CA ALA A 38 -15.86 19.90 -8.89
C ALA A 38 -14.77 18.87 -9.25
N PRO A 39 -13.87 18.51 -8.31
CA PRO A 39 -12.78 17.60 -8.62
C PRO A 39 -13.37 16.19 -8.83
N VAL A 40 -13.14 15.61 -10.00
CA VAL A 40 -13.63 14.28 -10.36
C VAL A 40 -12.49 13.51 -11.03
N LEU A 41 -12.18 12.31 -10.52
CA LEU A 41 -11.27 11.41 -11.21
C LEU A 41 -11.99 10.78 -12.40
N THR A 42 -11.61 11.17 -13.61
CA THR A 42 -12.27 10.78 -14.85
C THR A 42 -11.74 9.46 -15.42
N ARG A 43 -12.41 8.94 -16.46
CA ARG A 43 -11.94 7.72 -17.15
C ARG A 43 -10.57 7.90 -17.82
N PRO A 44 -10.31 9.02 -18.54
CA PRO A 44 -8.96 9.31 -19.03
C PRO A 44 -7.89 9.28 -17.95
N ASP A 45 -8.15 9.84 -16.77
CA ASP A 45 -7.20 9.82 -15.65
C ASP A 45 -6.90 8.39 -15.20
N GLY A 46 -7.95 7.56 -15.10
CA GLY A 46 -7.81 6.13 -14.83
C GLY A 46 -6.95 5.40 -15.88
N LEU A 47 -7.11 5.71 -17.17
CA LEU A 47 -6.27 5.12 -18.22
C LEU A 47 -4.80 5.55 -18.09
N ILE A 48 -4.54 6.81 -17.77
CA ILE A 48 -3.18 7.34 -17.58
C ILE A 48 -2.48 6.62 -16.42
N LEU A 49 -3.17 6.46 -15.28
CA LEU A 49 -2.62 5.78 -14.10
C LEU A 49 -2.37 4.29 -14.35
N LEU A 50 -3.26 3.59 -15.07
CA LEU A 50 -3.04 2.21 -15.48
C LEU A 50 -1.90 2.05 -16.49
N LEU A 51 -1.75 3.00 -17.41
CA LEU A 51 -0.63 3.02 -18.35
C LEU A 51 0.69 3.23 -17.60
N LEU A 52 0.73 4.13 -16.61
CA LEU A 52 1.88 4.31 -15.73
C LEU A 52 2.25 3.02 -14.99
N PHE A 53 1.26 2.33 -14.42
CA PHE A 53 1.47 1.02 -13.78
C PHE A 53 2.03 -0.02 -14.77
N SER A 54 1.47 -0.07 -15.98
CA SER A 54 1.88 -1.03 -17.02
C SER A 54 3.33 -0.78 -17.47
N ILE A 55 3.72 0.49 -17.65
CA ILE A 55 5.11 0.87 -17.94
C ILE A 55 6.03 0.45 -16.79
N PHE A 56 5.61 0.68 -15.54
CA PHE A 56 6.40 0.26 -14.38
C PHE A 56 6.61 -1.26 -14.33
N VAL A 57 5.55 -2.04 -14.52
CA VAL A 57 5.65 -3.51 -14.56
C VAL A 57 6.58 -3.93 -15.68
N TYR A 58 6.46 -3.34 -16.86
CA TYR A 58 7.35 -3.62 -17.99
C TYR A 58 8.82 -3.36 -17.65
N ILE A 59 9.16 -2.18 -17.13
CA ILE A 59 10.53 -1.83 -16.72
C ILE A 59 11.04 -2.80 -15.65
N THR A 60 10.20 -3.07 -14.64
CA THR A 60 10.53 -3.96 -13.53
C THR A 60 10.85 -5.37 -14.00
N VAL A 61 10.02 -5.93 -14.88
CA VAL A 61 10.20 -7.28 -15.42
C VAL A 61 11.39 -7.32 -16.37
N ALA A 62 11.57 -6.30 -17.23
CA ALA A 62 12.71 -6.21 -18.13
C ALA A 62 14.04 -6.16 -17.35
N ASP A 63 14.11 -5.34 -16.30
CA ASP A 63 15.27 -5.25 -15.41
C ASP A 63 15.53 -6.58 -14.68
N ALA A 64 14.47 -7.24 -14.20
CA ALA A 64 14.57 -8.51 -13.50
C ALA A 64 15.07 -9.64 -14.40
N LEU A 65 14.58 -9.72 -15.64
CA LEU A 65 15.04 -10.71 -16.62
C LEU A 65 16.48 -10.44 -17.08
N GLY A 66 16.92 -9.19 -17.08
CA GLY A 66 18.28 -8.80 -17.43
C GLY A 66 19.33 -9.03 -16.35
N ARG A 67 18.93 -9.26 -15.08
CA ARG A 67 19.85 -9.31 -13.93
C ARG A 67 19.67 -10.58 -13.09
N ASN A 68 20.58 -11.54 -13.28
CA ASN A 68 20.60 -12.81 -12.56
C ASN A 68 21.20 -12.73 -11.13
N GLN A 69 21.49 -11.54 -10.60
CA GLN A 69 22.27 -11.33 -9.36
C GLN A 69 21.68 -10.28 -8.40
N ASP A 70 20.38 -9.98 -8.46
CA ASP A 70 19.76 -9.08 -7.46
C ASP A 70 19.77 -9.77 -6.08
N PRO A 71 20.24 -9.11 -5.00
CA PRO A 71 20.18 -9.64 -3.63
C PRO A 71 18.80 -10.13 -3.22
N LEU A 72 17.73 -9.55 -3.78
CA LEU A 72 16.37 -10.02 -3.51
C LEU A 72 16.11 -11.43 -4.04
N PHE A 73 16.68 -11.82 -5.19
CA PHE A 73 16.57 -13.20 -5.68
C PHE A 73 17.33 -14.18 -4.79
N GLN A 74 18.42 -13.74 -4.14
CA GLN A 74 19.09 -14.55 -3.11
C GLN A 74 18.22 -14.69 -1.87
N ASN A 75 17.63 -13.59 -1.36
CA ASN A 75 16.74 -13.63 -0.20
C ASN A 75 15.49 -14.48 -0.44
N VAL A 76 14.88 -14.38 -1.64
CA VAL A 76 13.74 -15.20 -2.05
C VAL A 76 14.14 -16.67 -2.20
N ARG A 77 15.33 -16.97 -2.74
CA ARG A 77 15.84 -18.36 -2.81
C ARG A 77 16.14 -18.94 -1.43
N GLU A 78 16.72 -18.15 -0.52
CA GLU A 78 16.98 -18.57 0.86
C GLU A 78 15.66 -18.80 1.62
N LEU A 79 14.64 -17.97 1.34
CA LEU A 79 13.27 -18.18 1.77
C LEU A 79 12.67 -19.47 1.19
N GLU A 80 12.85 -19.72 -0.11
CA GLU A 80 12.42 -20.93 -0.80
C GLU A 80 13.08 -22.20 -0.23
N GLU A 81 14.33 -22.08 0.20
CA GLU A 81 15.10 -23.16 0.86
C GLU A 81 14.65 -23.40 2.31
N LYS A 82 14.22 -22.35 3.01
CA LYS A 82 13.63 -22.42 4.37
C LYS A 82 12.16 -22.81 4.38
N LEU A 83 11.44 -22.61 3.28
CA LEU A 83 10.09 -23.10 3.13
C LEU A 83 10.16 -24.64 3.17
N PRO A 84 9.30 -25.31 3.96
CA PRO A 84 9.26 -26.76 3.93
C PRO A 84 9.02 -27.16 2.47
N SER A 85 9.99 -27.90 1.90
CA SER A 85 9.80 -28.54 0.60
C SER A 85 8.41 -29.19 0.60
N PRO A 86 7.61 -29.09 -0.48
CA PRO A 86 6.26 -29.65 -0.56
C PRO A 86 6.27 -31.19 -0.62
N ALA A 87 7.21 -31.83 0.09
CA ALA A 87 7.29 -33.24 0.36
C ALA A 87 6.05 -33.67 1.19
N GLY A 88 4.92 -33.80 0.49
CA GLY A 88 3.67 -34.31 1.05
C GLY A 88 2.40 -33.62 0.55
N ILE A 89 2.48 -32.40 0.00
CA ILE A 89 1.29 -31.67 -0.46
C ILE A 89 1.16 -31.82 -1.99
N SER A 90 0.13 -32.54 -2.43
CA SER A 90 -0.17 -32.67 -3.86
C SER A 90 -0.48 -31.30 -4.50
N LEU A 91 -0.16 -31.11 -5.79
CA LEU A 91 -0.47 -29.88 -6.54
C LEU A 91 -1.95 -29.46 -6.39
N ARG A 92 -2.86 -30.45 -6.33
CA ARG A 92 -4.29 -30.22 -6.08
C ARG A 92 -4.56 -29.64 -4.70
N ALA A 93 -3.89 -30.15 -3.67
CA ALA A 93 -4.00 -29.62 -2.32
C ALA A 93 -3.44 -28.19 -2.22
N SER A 94 -2.36 -27.86 -2.93
CA SER A 94 -1.86 -26.47 -3.00
C SER A 94 -2.90 -25.50 -3.57
N TRP A 95 -3.55 -25.86 -4.68
CA TRP A 95 -4.64 -25.05 -5.24
C TRP A 95 -5.82 -24.89 -4.29
N VAL A 96 -6.17 -25.95 -3.55
CA VAL A 96 -7.21 -25.89 -2.52
C VAL A 96 -6.82 -24.92 -1.40
N TYR A 97 -5.61 -25.02 -0.86
CA TYR A 97 -5.14 -24.13 0.20
C TYR A 97 -5.05 -22.67 -0.25
N ILE A 98 -4.56 -22.41 -1.47
CA ILE A 98 -4.53 -21.06 -2.06
C ILE A 98 -5.95 -20.50 -2.16
N THR A 99 -6.88 -21.28 -2.72
CA THR A 99 -8.27 -20.85 -2.89
C THR A 99 -8.94 -20.58 -1.54
N LEU A 100 -8.75 -21.48 -0.58
CA LEU A 100 -9.30 -21.34 0.77
C LEU A 100 -8.70 -20.14 1.51
N GLY A 101 -7.40 -19.89 1.32
CA GLY A 101 -6.72 -18.71 1.85
C GLY A 101 -7.26 -17.40 1.26
N ILE A 102 -7.40 -17.32 -0.07
CA ILE A 102 -7.98 -16.14 -0.75
C ILE A 102 -9.41 -15.89 -0.28
N LEU A 103 -10.24 -16.94 -0.21
CA LEU A 103 -11.61 -16.82 0.30
C LEU A 103 -11.64 -16.38 1.76
N GLY A 104 -10.78 -16.96 2.60
CA GLY A 104 -10.67 -16.58 4.02
C GLY A 104 -10.26 -15.13 4.21
N LEU A 105 -9.28 -14.65 3.44
CA LEU A 105 -8.85 -13.24 3.47
C LEU A 105 -9.95 -12.30 2.98
N GLY A 106 -10.61 -12.63 1.86
CA GLY A 106 -11.70 -11.82 1.30
C GLY A 106 -12.90 -11.74 2.23
N LEU A 107 -13.34 -12.87 2.79
CA LEU A 107 -14.44 -12.92 3.75
C LEU A 107 -14.08 -12.21 5.05
N GLY A 108 -12.89 -12.46 5.61
CA GLY A 108 -12.42 -11.81 6.82
C GLY A 108 -12.38 -10.29 6.68
N GLY A 109 -11.74 -9.78 5.61
CA GLY A 109 -11.70 -8.34 5.32
C GLY A 109 -13.09 -7.73 5.13
N HIS A 110 -13.96 -8.38 4.34
CA HIS A 110 -15.33 -7.93 4.14
C HIS A 110 -16.12 -7.85 5.45
N MET A 111 -16.06 -8.89 6.28
CA MET A 111 -16.74 -8.93 7.58
C MET A 111 -16.22 -7.83 8.51
N SER A 112 -14.90 -7.64 8.60
CA SER A 112 -14.29 -6.58 9.42
C SER A 112 -14.76 -5.19 9.01
N VAL A 113 -14.79 -4.91 7.70
CA VAL A 113 -15.23 -3.60 7.19
C VAL A 113 -16.73 -3.39 7.40
N VAL A 114 -17.58 -4.35 7.02
CA VAL A 114 -19.04 -4.19 7.07
C VAL A 114 -19.55 -4.13 8.51
N TYR A 115 -19.21 -5.13 9.34
CA TYR A 115 -19.71 -5.18 10.72
C TYR A 115 -19.01 -4.16 11.62
N GLY A 116 -17.73 -3.88 11.37
CA GLY A 116 -17.03 -2.78 12.03
C GLY A 116 -17.69 -1.44 11.76
N SER A 117 -18.14 -1.20 10.52
CA SER A 117 -18.78 0.07 10.15
C SER A 117 -20.14 0.21 10.82
N GLN A 118 -20.94 -0.86 10.82
CA GLN A 118 -22.23 -0.88 11.52
C GLN A 118 -22.08 -0.64 13.03
N PHE A 119 -21.07 -1.26 13.65
CA PHE A 119 -20.77 -1.06 15.06
C PHE A 119 -20.35 0.39 15.36
N ALA A 120 -19.49 0.98 14.53
CA ALA A 120 -19.07 2.36 14.69
C ALA A 120 -20.23 3.36 14.54
N VAL A 121 -21.15 3.13 13.59
CA VAL A 121 -22.39 3.93 13.46
C VAL A 121 -23.22 3.83 14.74
N ALA A 122 -23.39 2.63 15.30
CA ALA A 122 -24.14 2.43 16.53
C ALA A 122 -23.54 3.15 17.75
N LEU A 123 -22.22 3.39 17.73
CA LEU A 123 -21.49 4.17 18.74
C LEU A 123 -21.52 5.69 18.49
N GLY A 124 -22.18 6.16 17.44
CA GLY A 124 -22.23 7.59 17.09
C GLY A 124 -20.93 8.13 16.51
N VAL A 125 -20.06 7.26 15.99
CA VAL A 125 -18.79 7.66 15.36
C VAL A 125 -19.08 8.37 14.03
N SER A 126 -18.34 9.45 13.73
CA SER A 126 -18.58 10.23 12.50
C SER A 126 -18.28 9.41 11.24
N PRO A 127 -18.99 9.66 10.12
CA PRO A 127 -18.74 8.97 8.84
C PRO A 127 -17.29 9.08 8.36
N VAL A 128 -16.64 10.21 8.65
CA VAL A 128 -15.24 10.48 8.32
C VAL A 128 -14.32 9.51 9.08
N ILE A 129 -14.52 9.32 10.38
CA ILE A 129 -13.75 8.34 11.17
C ILE A 129 -14.01 6.92 10.68
N ILE A 130 -15.25 6.58 10.33
CA ILE A 130 -15.60 5.24 9.82
C ILE A 130 -14.85 4.98 8.50
N GLY A 131 -14.87 5.93 7.56
CA GLY A 131 -14.16 5.82 6.29
C GLY A 131 -12.64 5.69 6.47
N MET A 132 -12.04 6.51 7.33
CA MET A 132 -10.59 6.51 7.53
C MET A 132 -10.09 5.30 8.34
N LEU A 133 -10.75 4.99 9.47
CA LEU A 133 -10.28 3.93 10.37
C LEU A 133 -10.88 2.58 10.04
N VAL A 134 -12.21 2.46 9.95
CA VAL A 134 -12.83 1.15 9.83
C VAL A 134 -12.67 0.61 8.41
N VAL A 135 -12.99 1.42 7.41
CA VAL A 135 -12.84 1.01 6.01
C VAL A 135 -11.36 1.00 5.65
N GLY A 136 -10.64 2.12 5.85
CA GLY A 136 -9.23 2.24 5.48
C GLY A 136 -8.31 1.22 6.16
N VAL A 137 -8.35 1.10 7.50
CA VAL A 137 -7.53 0.08 8.19
C VAL A 137 -8.09 -1.32 7.93
N GLY A 138 -9.41 -1.48 7.91
CA GLY A 138 -10.07 -2.77 7.71
C GLY A 138 -9.69 -3.44 6.39
N THR A 139 -9.60 -2.69 5.30
CA THR A 139 -9.15 -3.22 3.99
C THR A 139 -7.67 -3.56 3.98
N SER A 140 -6.85 -2.89 4.78
CA SER A 140 -5.41 -3.14 4.90
C SER A 140 -5.01 -4.10 6.01
N LEU A 141 -5.97 -4.70 6.73
CA LEU A 141 -5.70 -5.73 7.73
C LEU A 141 -4.98 -6.97 7.14
N PRO A 142 -5.39 -7.54 5.99
CA PRO A 142 -4.69 -8.66 5.37
C PRO A 142 -3.20 -8.35 5.13
N GLU A 143 -2.94 -7.17 4.56
CA GLU A 143 -1.60 -6.69 4.24
C GLU A 143 -0.78 -6.48 5.51
N LEU A 144 -1.38 -5.85 6.52
CA LEU A 144 -0.75 -5.63 7.83
C LEU A 144 -0.33 -6.96 8.47
N VAL A 145 -1.19 -7.98 8.44
CA VAL A 145 -0.87 -9.31 8.99
C VAL A 145 0.33 -9.91 8.26
N THR A 146 0.34 -9.88 6.92
CA THR A 146 1.47 -10.42 6.13
C THR A 146 2.78 -9.66 6.39
N SER A 147 2.75 -8.32 6.46
CA SER A 147 3.92 -7.50 6.78
C SER A 147 4.44 -7.72 8.20
N VAL A 148 3.55 -7.86 9.18
CA VAL A 148 3.94 -8.17 10.58
C VAL A 148 4.61 -9.54 10.67
N ILE A 149 4.06 -10.55 9.98
CA ILE A 149 4.67 -11.89 9.95
C ILE A 149 6.07 -11.84 9.32
N ALA A 150 6.23 -11.16 8.18
CA ALA A 150 7.54 -10.98 7.53
C ALA A 150 8.54 -10.26 8.44
N ALA A 151 8.10 -9.19 9.12
CA ALA A 151 8.93 -8.46 10.07
C ALA A 151 9.39 -9.32 11.26
N ILE A 152 8.50 -10.17 11.81
CA ILE A 152 8.84 -11.10 12.91
C ILE A 152 9.87 -12.14 12.45
N ARG A 153 9.81 -12.56 11.18
CA ARG A 153 10.79 -13.49 10.58
C ARG A 153 12.12 -12.83 10.20
N GLY A 154 12.25 -11.51 10.35
CA GLY A 154 13.43 -10.75 9.94
C GLY A 154 13.51 -10.49 8.43
N GLU A 155 12.45 -10.80 7.68
CA GLU A 155 12.34 -10.63 6.22
C GLU A 155 11.96 -9.18 5.90
N CYS A 156 12.88 -8.26 6.18
CA CYS A 156 12.58 -6.83 6.20
C CYS A 156 12.32 -6.24 4.82
N ASP A 157 13.09 -6.67 3.81
CA ASP A 157 12.86 -6.26 2.42
C ASP A 157 11.48 -6.71 1.93
N LEU A 158 11.02 -7.91 2.33
CA LEU A 158 9.70 -8.42 1.98
C LEU A 158 8.58 -7.63 2.69
N CYS A 159 8.77 -7.32 3.97
CA CYS A 159 7.83 -6.49 4.72
C CYS A 159 7.63 -5.11 4.08
N VAL A 160 8.72 -4.43 3.73
CA VAL A 160 8.68 -3.10 3.09
C VAL A 160 8.13 -3.20 1.67
N GLY A 161 8.57 -4.18 0.89
CA GLY A 161 8.06 -4.43 -0.47
C GLY A 161 6.55 -4.68 -0.48
N ASN A 162 6.02 -5.39 0.52
CA ASN A 162 4.57 -5.59 0.64
C ASN A 162 3.82 -4.28 0.91
N VAL A 163 4.31 -3.43 1.82
CA VAL A 163 3.67 -2.14 2.15
C VAL A 163 3.73 -1.18 0.96
N VAL A 164 4.89 -1.05 0.33
CA VAL A 164 5.08 -0.13 -0.81
C VAL A 164 4.34 -0.63 -2.04
N GLY A 165 4.46 -1.92 -2.36
CA GLY A 165 3.79 -2.56 -3.49
C GLY A 165 2.26 -2.49 -3.40
N SER A 166 1.69 -2.71 -2.21
CA SER A 166 0.24 -2.61 -1.99
C SER A 166 -0.27 -1.18 -2.20
N ASN A 167 0.48 -0.16 -1.75
CA ASN A 167 0.13 1.24 -2.00
C ASN A 167 0.22 1.60 -3.48
N ILE A 168 1.25 1.15 -4.19
CA ILE A 168 1.37 1.33 -5.66
C ILE A 168 0.19 0.68 -6.36
N PHE A 169 -0.16 -0.56 -6.00
CA PHE A 169 -1.28 -1.28 -6.60
C PHE A 169 -2.62 -0.59 -6.32
N ASN A 170 -2.85 -0.13 -5.09
CA ASN A 170 -4.08 0.56 -4.73
C ASN A 170 -4.23 1.90 -5.47
N SER A 171 -3.16 2.69 -5.56
CA SER A 171 -3.18 3.99 -6.24
C SER A 171 -3.16 3.91 -7.77
N LEU A 172 -2.50 2.92 -8.36
CA LEU A 172 -2.31 2.83 -9.81
C LEU A 172 -3.12 1.73 -10.50
N VAL A 173 -3.80 0.86 -9.76
CA VAL A 173 -4.66 -0.20 -10.31
C VAL A 173 -6.07 -0.13 -9.74
N VAL A 174 -6.24 -0.26 -8.43
CA VAL A 174 -7.58 -0.34 -7.80
C VAL A 174 -8.36 0.95 -8.03
N LEU A 175 -7.79 2.10 -7.67
CA LEU A 175 -8.43 3.40 -7.82
C LEU A 175 -8.71 3.76 -9.31
N PRO A 176 -7.76 3.58 -10.25
CA PRO A 176 -7.99 3.79 -11.67
C PRO A 176 -9.07 2.88 -12.28
N ILE A 177 -9.09 1.59 -11.94
CA ILE A 177 -10.14 0.68 -12.40
C ILE A 177 -11.51 1.16 -11.91
N ALA A 178 -11.61 1.60 -10.64
CA ALA A 178 -12.84 2.16 -10.12
C ALA A 178 -13.29 3.41 -10.92
N ALA A 179 -12.36 4.31 -11.26
CA ALA A 179 -12.63 5.48 -12.10
C ALA A 179 -13.07 5.13 -13.54
N LEU A 180 -12.54 4.05 -14.12
CA LEU A 180 -12.98 3.55 -15.43
C LEU A 180 -14.42 3.04 -15.41
N VAL A 181 -14.77 2.28 -14.38
CA VAL A 181 -16.14 1.77 -14.18
C VAL A 181 -17.11 2.95 -14.00
N ARG A 182 -16.78 3.87 -13.09
CA ARG A 182 -17.58 5.06 -12.82
C ARG A 182 -16.67 6.23 -12.43
N PRO A 183 -16.77 7.40 -13.08
CA PRO A 183 -16.05 8.59 -12.63
C PRO A 183 -16.27 8.86 -11.15
N LEU A 184 -15.18 9.09 -10.42
CA LEU A 184 -15.19 9.19 -8.97
C LEU A 184 -15.18 10.66 -8.55
N PRO A 185 -16.27 11.20 -8.01
CA PRO A 185 -16.23 12.53 -7.40
C PRO A 185 -15.29 12.47 -6.19
N ILE A 186 -14.41 13.46 -6.09
CA ILE A 186 -13.41 13.55 -5.03
C ILE A 186 -14.07 14.18 -3.80
N PRO A 187 -14.14 13.47 -2.66
CA PRO A 187 -14.71 14.02 -1.43
C PRO A 187 -13.90 15.19 -0.87
N ASP A 188 -14.57 16.03 -0.09
CA ASP A 188 -13.92 17.14 0.61
C ASP A 188 -12.81 16.63 1.54
N GLY A 189 -11.66 17.30 1.49
CA GLY A 189 -10.47 16.96 2.26
C GLY A 189 -9.62 15.82 1.67
N SER A 190 -10.06 15.12 0.63
CA SER A 190 -9.22 14.11 -0.04
C SER A 190 -7.94 14.70 -0.64
N LEU A 191 -7.95 15.97 -1.04
CA LEU A 191 -6.74 16.69 -1.45
C LEU A 191 -5.71 16.75 -0.32
N THR A 192 -6.16 17.00 0.92
CA THR A 192 -5.29 16.99 2.11
C THR A 192 -4.76 15.59 2.39
N ASP A 193 -5.60 14.55 2.25
CA ASP A 193 -5.18 13.15 2.41
C ASP A 193 -4.07 12.78 1.44
N VAL A 194 -4.23 13.09 0.15
CA VAL A 194 -3.25 12.79 -0.89
C VAL A 194 -1.99 13.65 -0.73
N ALA A 195 -2.11 14.93 -0.38
CA ALA A 195 -0.97 15.79 -0.10
C ALA A 195 -0.13 15.29 1.09
N MET A 196 -0.78 14.80 2.14
CA MET A 196 -0.10 14.21 3.30
C MET A 196 0.56 12.88 2.96
N ALA A 197 -0.09 12.04 2.15
CA ALA A 197 0.52 10.80 1.65
C ALA A 197 1.75 11.09 0.78
N LEU A 198 1.70 12.13 -0.06
CA LEU A 198 2.83 12.59 -0.86
C LEU A 198 3.96 13.10 0.02
N LEU A 199 3.66 13.92 1.02
CA LEU A 199 4.65 14.43 1.98
C LEU A 199 5.31 13.30 2.77
N ALA A 200 4.52 12.34 3.28
CA ALA A 200 5.04 11.17 3.97
C ALA A 200 5.98 10.36 3.06
N THR A 201 5.57 10.10 1.82
CA THR A 201 6.40 9.39 0.83
C THR A 201 7.67 10.17 0.52
N ALA A 202 7.58 11.49 0.33
CA ALA A 202 8.72 12.37 0.06
C ALA A 202 9.74 12.40 1.22
N VAL A 203 9.30 12.22 2.47
CA VAL A 203 10.18 12.09 3.64
C VAL A 203 10.78 10.68 3.73
N ILE A 204 9.99 9.65 3.43
CA ILE A 204 10.41 8.25 3.48
C ILE A 204 11.47 7.94 2.42
N VAL A 205 11.29 8.40 1.18
CA VAL A 205 12.20 8.17 0.05
C VAL A 205 13.68 8.45 0.41
N PRO A 206 14.08 9.64 0.89
CA PRO A 206 15.49 9.93 1.19
C PRO A 206 16.01 9.13 2.40
N ILE A 207 15.17 8.81 3.38
CA ILE A 207 15.56 7.99 4.54
C ILE A 207 15.98 6.60 4.10
N PHE A 208 15.30 6.02 3.12
CA PHE A 208 15.59 4.68 2.61
C PHE A 208 16.63 4.66 1.48
N ILE A 209 16.68 5.69 0.63
CA ILE A 209 17.66 5.78 -0.46
C ILE A 209 19.05 6.16 0.09
N PHE A 210 19.13 7.20 0.92
CA PHE A 210 20.39 7.78 1.40
C PHE A 210 20.76 7.37 2.83
N GLY A 211 19.78 7.04 3.68
CA GLY A 211 20.06 6.49 5.00
C GLY A 211 20.58 5.06 4.90
N ARG A 212 21.25 4.57 5.97
CA ARG A 212 21.68 3.16 6.09
C ARG A 212 20.51 2.16 6.23
N ALA A 213 19.32 2.54 5.77
CA ALA A 213 18.11 1.75 5.69
C ALA A 213 17.83 0.92 6.96
N ARG A 214 18.14 1.52 8.12
CA ARG A 214 17.93 0.92 9.44
C ARG A 214 16.73 1.51 10.10
N MET A 215 15.63 0.75 10.15
CA MET A 215 14.43 1.19 10.85
C MET A 215 14.49 0.73 12.31
N GLY A 216 14.68 1.68 13.21
CA GLY A 216 14.70 1.46 14.65
C GLY A 216 13.33 1.65 15.28
N ARG A 217 13.20 1.26 16.56
CA ARG A 217 11.98 1.47 17.34
C ARG A 217 11.54 2.93 17.40
N ILE A 218 12.51 3.85 17.47
CA ILE A 218 12.24 5.29 17.54
C ILE A 218 11.63 5.77 16.23
N THR A 219 12.15 5.31 15.08
CA THR A 219 11.62 5.66 13.75
C THR A 219 10.21 5.12 13.57
N GLY A 220 9.96 3.87 13.99
CA GLY A 220 8.61 3.27 13.96
C GLY A 220 7.62 4.02 14.86
N LEU A 221 8.02 4.36 16.10
CA LEU A 221 7.19 5.15 17.01
C LEU A 221 6.91 6.55 16.46
N ALA A 222 7.88 7.18 15.80
CA ALA A 222 7.69 8.47 15.14
C ALA A 222 6.65 8.38 14.01
N PHE A 223 6.69 7.33 13.17
CA PHE A 223 5.67 7.11 12.14
C PHE A 223 4.27 6.90 12.74
N ILE A 224 4.15 6.06 13.78
CA ILE A 224 2.87 5.85 14.47
C ILE A 224 2.35 7.15 15.08
N ALA A 225 3.20 7.91 15.77
CA ALA A 225 2.83 9.20 16.35
C ALA A 225 2.39 10.20 15.27
N SER A 226 3.08 10.25 14.13
CA SER A 226 2.70 11.11 12.99
C SER A 226 1.35 10.72 12.39
N PHE A 227 1.07 9.42 12.27
CA PHE A 227 -0.21 8.91 11.79
C PHE A 227 -1.35 9.25 12.76
N VAL A 228 -1.15 9.05 14.07
CA VAL A 228 -2.15 9.40 15.09
C VAL A 228 -2.39 10.91 15.13
N ALA A 229 -1.34 11.73 15.04
CA ALA A 229 -1.47 13.18 14.99
C ALA A 229 -2.24 13.63 13.74
N TYR A 230 -1.95 13.03 12.59
CA TYR A 230 -2.67 13.29 11.35
C TYR A 230 -4.17 12.95 11.46
N MET A 231 -4.47 11.76 11.97
CA MET A 231 -5.84 11.31 12.21
C MET A 231 -6.59 12.28 13.13
N TRP A 232 -5.97 12.71 14.21
CA TRP A 232 -6.57 13.68 15.13
C TRP A 232 -6.87 15.03 14.46
N LEU A 233 -5.93 15.54 13.66
CA LEU A 233 -6.14 16.78 12.90
C LEU A 233 -7.28 16.66 11.90
N ARG A 234 -7.37 15.54 11.15
CA ARG A 234 -8.44 15.32 10.17
C ARG A 234 -9.82 15.23 10.81
N VAL A 235 -9.91 14.55 11.96
CA VAL A 235 -11.17 14.41 12.70
C VAL A 235 -11.67 15.75 13.24
N ASN A 236 -10.78 16.67 13.61
CA ASN A 236 -11.17 17.99 14.12
C ASN A 236 -11.40 19.03 13.00
N ALA A 237 -10.93 18.75 11.78
CA ALA A 237 -11.04 19.65 10.64
C ALA A 237 -12.27 19.39 9.75
N GLY A 238 -12.95 18.25 9.93
CA GLY A 238 -14.20 17.89 9.23
C GLY A 238 -15.39 17.89 10.17
#